data_AF-A0A7S4E0N6-F1
#
_entry.id   AF-A0A7S4E0N6-F1
#
_cell.length_a   1.000
_cell.length_b   1.000
_cell.length_c   1.000
_cell.angle_alpha   90.00
_cell.angle_beta   90.00
_cell.angle_gamma   90.00
#
_symmetry.space_group_name_H-M   'P 1'
#
loop_
_entity.id
_entity.type
_entity.pdbx_description
1 polymer ?
#
loop_
_entity_poly.entity_id
_entity_poly.type
_entity_poly.pdbx_seq_one_letter_code
_entity_poly.pdbx_strand_id
1 'polypeptide(L)'
;IHHNKDAVHTYPYQMRGKTMKGDVGTKKWASCQRARAMEIMKSISVRDEILEEAKGWYNAHFEEDEPVLGVHMRGTDKWITAKHLPEQYSEEIQTFLNHYPEGKIFLATDDPNFLLATRRKYGYALTVRPTARQVDNAFLDDVLDKDRKCKDVLMDSLILSRTTKFIKSWSGVAEFSILFRSKYQPGAIFHVVDLQLNPNDADDAKSSCTDKSENLVVAIKKASDHKSSNEPKPAKETVFGR
;
A
#
# COMPACT_ATOMS: atom_id res chain seq x y z
N ILE A 1 -7.92 -13.16 -15.94
CA ILE A 1 -7.90 -11.69 -15.72
C ILE A 1 -7.44 -11.04 -17.02
N HIS A 2 -8.33 -10.33 -17.72
CA HIS A 2 -7.94 -9.54 -18.90
C HIS A 2 -7.27 -8.24 -18.42
N HIS A 3 -6.07 -7.93 -18.92
CA HIS A 3 -5.43 -6.64 -18.62
C HIS A 3 -6.25 -5.52 -19.25
N ASN A 4 -6.92 -4.75 -18.40
CA ASN A 4 -7.48 -3.48 -18.78
C ASN A 4 -6.37 -2.43 -18.71
N LYS A 5 -5.92 -1.91 -19.84
CA LYS A 5 -4.89 -0.86 -19.94
C LYS A 5 -5.25 0.43 -19.20
N ASP A 6 -6.54 0.60 -18.92
CA ASP A 6 -7.09 1.76 -18.23
C ASP A 6 -7.28 1.47 -16.71
N ALA A 7 -6.96 0.25 -16.24
CA ALA A 7 -6.94 -0.05 -14.82
C ALA A 7 -5.71 0.56 -14.12
N VAL A 8 -5.86 0.74 -12.81
CA VAL A 8 -4.77 1.09 -11.91
C VAL A 8 -4.13 -0.18 -11.39
N HIS A 9 -2.82 -0.27 -11.52
CA HIS A 9 -2.02 -1.40 -11.06
C HIS A 9 -1.03 -0.94 -9.99
N THR A 10 -1.06 -1.58 -8.83
CA THR A 10 -0.13 -1.32 -7.72
C THR A 10 1.28 -1.85 -8.01
N TYR A 11 1.42 -2.80 -8.92
CA TYR A 11 2.72 -3.33 -9.33
C TYR A 11 2.61 -4.09 -10.66
N PRO A 12 3.74 -4.34 -11.35
CA PRO A 12 3.77 -5.15 -12.56
C PRO A 12 3.24 -6.56 -12.31
N TYR A 13 2.18 -6.95 -13.01
CA TYR A 13 1.74 -8.33 -13.08
C TYR A 13 2.33 -8.99 -14.33
N GLN A 14 2.79 -10.23 -14.21
CA GLN A 14 3.05 -11.06 -15.39
C GLN A 14 1.72 -11.59 -15.91
N MET A 15 1.50 -11.46 -17.21
CA MET A 15 0.36 -12.07 -17.88
C MET A 15 0.86 -13.26 -18.70
N ARG A 16 0.33 -14.46 -18.41
CA ARG A 16 0.69 -15.72 -19.09
C ARG A 16 2.21 -15.99 -19.07
N GLY A 17 2.84 -15.75 -17.92
CA GLY A 17 4.28 -15.96 -17.72
C GLY A 17 5.18 -14.97 -18.47
N LYS A 18 4.62 -13.90 -19.06
CA LYS A 18 5.39 -12.83 -19.69
C LYS A 18 5.21 -11.53 -18.93
N THR A 19 6.31 -10.88 -18.61
CA THR A 19 6.30 -9.49 -18.13
C THR A 19 5.63 -8.62 -19.18
N MET A 20 4.77 -7.70 -18.74
CA MET A 20 4.19 -6.71 -19.64
C MET A 20 5.32 -5.95 -20.36
N LYS A 21 5.18 -5.74 -21.68
CA LYS A 21 6.18 -5.01 -22.47
C LYS A 21 6.11 -3.50 -22.19
N GLY A 22 7.21 -2.80 -22.46
CA GLY A 22 7.31 -1.34 -22.37
C GLY A 22 7.77 -0.86 -21.00
N ASP A 23 7.33 0.33 -20.60
CA ASP A 23 7.75 1.03 -19.37
C ASP A 23 7.33 0.33 -18.06
N VAL A 24 6.72 -0.85 -18.11
CA VAL A 24 6.12 -1.48 -16.93
C VAL A 24 7.21 -1.88 -15.92
N GLY A 25 7.02 -1.46 -14.67
CA GLY A 25 8.02 -1.66 -13.61
C GLY A 25 9.12 -0.62 -13.60
N THR A 26 9.09 0.36 -14.50
CA THR A 26 9.95 1.54 -14.40
C THR A 26 9.38 2.55 -13.42
N LYS A 27 10.22 3.49 -12.97
CA LYS A 27 9.78 4.63 -12.14
C LYS A 27 8.69 5.47 -12.80
N LYS A 28 8.81 5.72 -14.11
CA LYS A 28 7.81 6.45 -14.90
C LYS A 28 6.45 5.75 -14.85
N TRP A 29 6.41 4.44 -15.07
CA TRP A 29 5.16 3.68 -14.98
C TRP A 29 4.56 3.73 -13.58
N ALA A 30 5.39 3.53 -12.54
CA ALA A 30 4.91 3.58 -11.15
C ALA A 30 4.33 4.96 -10.80
N SER A 31 4.99 6.04 -11.23
CA SER A 31 4.50 7.41 -11.07
C SER A 31 3.13 7.61 -11.74
N CYS A 32 2.96 7.14 -12.98
CA CYS A 32 1.68 7.25 -13.68
C CYS A 32 0.56 6.39 -13.05
N GLN A 33 0.88 5.20 -12.54
CA GLN A 33 -0.11 4.40 -11.80
C GLN A 33 -0.54 5.10 -10.52
N ARG A 34 0.41 5.67 -9.76
CA ARG A 34 0.11 6.44 -8.53
C ARG A 34 -0.72 7.68 -8.83
N ALA A 35 -0.40 8.43 -9.88
CA ALA A 35 -1.19 9.60 -10.28
C ALA A 35 -2.65 9.24 -10.60
N ARG A 36 -2.88 8.14 -11.34
CA ARG A 36 -4.24 7.64 -11.62
C ARG A 36 -4.93 7.14 -10.35
N ALA A 37 -4.20 6.43 -9.49
CA ALA A 37 -4.72 5.94 -8.21
C ALA A 37 -5.17 7.11 -7.32
N MET A 38 -4.42 8.21 -7.29
CA MET A 38 -4.76 9.39 -6.49
C MET A 38 -6.09 10.02 -6.89
N GLU A 39 -6.46 10.00 -8.19
CA GLU A 39 -7.78 10.45 -8.63
C GLU A 39 -8.90 9.58 -8.06
N ILE A 40 -8.70 8.26 -8.01
CA ILE A 40 -9.65 7.32 -7.38
C ILE A 40 -9.68 7.54 -5.86
N MET A 41 -8.53 7.76 -5.23
CA MET A 41 -8.44 7.97 -3.79
C MET A 41 -9.20 9.21 -3.30
N LYS A 42 -9.55 10.17 -4.18
CA LYS A 42 -10.43 11.29 -3.82
C LYS A 42 -11.83 10.83 -3.41
N SER A 43 -12.34 9.74 -3.99
CA SER A 43 -13.66 9.19 -3.66
C SER A 43 -13.64 8.09 -2.60
N ILE A 44 -12.46 7.68 -2.13
CA ILE A 44 -12.31 6.66 -1.09
C ILE A 44 -11.92 7.35 0.21
N SER A 45 -12.69 7.10 1.27
CA SER A 45 -12.39 7.52 2.64
C SER A 45 -12.25 6.30 3.55
N VAL A 46 -11.27 6.35 4.44
CA VAL A 46 -11.16 5.43 5.57
C VAL A 46 -12.03 6.00 6.70
N ARG A 47 -12.70 5.13 7.46
CA ARG A 47 -13.50 5.57 8.61
C ARG A 47 -12.61 6.25 9.65
N ASP A 48 -13.11 7.33 10.25
CA ASP A 48 -12.37 8.12 11.25
C ASP A 48 -11.89 7.27 12.42
N GLU A 49 -12.70 6.31 12.86
CA GLU A 49 -12.35 5.36 13.92
C GLU A 49 -11.04 4.60 13.64
N ILE A 50 -10.81 4.19 12.38
CA ILE A 50 -9.60 3.47 11.97
C ILE A 50 -8.42 4.43 11.82
N LEU A 51 -8.67 5.66 11.34
CA LEU A 51 -7.64 6.68 11.21
C LEU A 51 -7.08 7.09 12.59
N GLU A 52 -7.97 7.31 13.55
CA GLU A 52 -7.59 7.65 14.92
C GLU A 52 -6.95 6.47 15.64
N GLU A 53 -7.40 5.23 15.40
CA GLU A 53 -6.74 4.05 15.93
C GLU A 53 -5.30 3.91 15.39
N ALA A 54 -5.09 4.09 14.08
CA ALA A 54 -3.76 4.03 13.48
C ALA A 54 -2.85 5.15 14.00
N LYS A 55 -3.38 6.36 14.15
CA LYS A 55 -2.67 7.51 14.72
C LYS A 55 -2.33 7.29 16.19
N GLY A 56 -3.29 6.85 16.99
CA GLY A 56 -3.10 6.56 18.40
C GLY A 56 -2.07 5.45 18.62
N TRP A 57 -2.10 4.40 17.78
CA TRP A 57 -1.07 3.38 17.82
C TRP A 57 0.32 3.95 17.48
N TYR A 58 0.45 4.76 16.44
CA TYR A 58 1.72 5.38 16.06
C TYR A 58 2.28 6.26 17.19
N ASN A 59 1.47 7.17 17.72
CA ASN A 59 1.89 8.10 18.78
C ASN A 59 2.18 7.39 20.12
N ALA A 60 1.65 6.18 20.34
CA ALA A 60 1.96 5.39 21.53
C ALA A 60 3.31 4.66 21.43
N HIS A 61 3.92 4.58 20.26
CA HIS A 61 5.17 3.85 20.02
C HIS A 61 6.32 4.73 19.51
N PHE A 62 6.01 5.92 19.00
CA PHE A 62 6.98 6.85 18.42
C PHE A 62 6.70 8.27 18.88
N GLU A 63 7.77 9.02 19.16
CA GLU A 63 7.68 10.44 19.49
C GLU A 63 7.46 11.28 18.23
N GLU A 64 6.87 12.48 18.37
CA GLU A 64 6.45 13.32 17.24
C GLU A 64 7.59 13.68 16.27
N ASP A 65 8.79 13.95 16.81
CA ASP A 65 9.99 14.32 16.04
C ASP A 65 10.97 13.15 15.83
N GLU A 66 10.61 11.94 16.25
CA GLU A 66 11.48 10.78 16.12
C GLU A 66 11.56 10.32 14.65
N PRO A 67 12.76 10.19 14.07
CA PRO A 67 12.91 9.59 12.76
C PRO A 67 12.43 8.13 12.80
N VAL A 68 11.38 7.83 12.04
CA VAL A 68 10.88 6.46 11.89
C VAL A 68 11.10 5.97 10.46
N LEU A 69 11.73 4.81 10.33
CA LEU A 69 11.83 4.06 9.11
C LEU A 69 10.69 3.04 9.01
N GLY A 70 9.76 3.28 8.09
CA GLY A 70 8.80 2.27 7.68
C GLY A 70 9.48 1.23 6.81
N VAL A 71 9.24 -0.05 7.08
CA VAL A 71 9.71 -1.16 6.26
C VAL A 71 8.53 -2.07 5.96
N HIS A 72 8.22 -2.26 4.68
CA HIS A 72 7.23 -3.24 4.25
C HIS A 72 7.90 -4.38 3.48
N MET A 73 7.79 -5.60 4.02
CA MET A 73 8.28 -6.82 3.36
C MET A 73 7.13 -7.77 3.05
N ARG A 74 6.89 -8.02 1.75
CA ARG A 74 5.98 -9.10 1.30
C ARG A 74 6.73 -10.42 1.27
N GLY A 75 6.50 -11.28 2.25
CA GLY A 75 7.21 -12.56 2.41
C GLY A 75 6.42 -13.79 1.96
N THR A 76 5.08 -13.73 1.93
CA THR A 76 4.24 -14.87 1.51
C THR A 76 4.12 -14.98 -0.02
N ASP A 77 3.19 -15.82 -0.50
CA ASP A 77 2.68 -16.11 -1.85
C ASP A 77 2.88 -15.11 -3.03
N LYS A 78 4.11 -14.68 -3.27
CA LYS A 78 4.49 -13.85 -4.41
C LYS A 78 4.89 -14.73 -5.60
N TRP A 79 3.90 -15.29 -6.29
CA TRP A 79 4.11 -16.24 -7.39
C TRP A 79 4.63 -15.59 -8.68
N ILE A 80 4.39 -14.30 -8.85
CA ILE A 80 4.56 -13.59 -10.12
C ILE A 80 5.92 -12.88 -10.21
N THR A 81 6.49 -12.47 -9.08
CA THR A 81 7.76 -11.73 -9.01
C THR A 81 8.59 -12.23 -7.84
N ALA A 82 9.91 -12.20 -7.97
CA ALA A 82 10.80 -12.63 -6.91
C ALA A 82 10.52 -11.84 -5.61
N LYS A 83 10.51 -12.57 -4.49
CA LYS A 83 10.48 -11.97 -3.15
C LYS A 83 11.80 -11.25 -2.92
N HIS A 84 11.74 -10.11 -2.24
CA HIS A 84 12.95 -9.50 -1.69
C HIS A 84 13.15 -10.09 -0.31
N LEU A 85 14.28 -10.76 -0.10
CA LEU A 85 14.65 -11.33 1.19
C LEU A 85 15.02 -10.21 2.18
N PRO A 86 14.86 -10.42 3.50
CA PRO A 86 15.20 -9.41 4.51
C PRO A 86 16.61 -8.81 4.36
N GLU A 87 17.58 -9.60 3.90
CA GLU A 87 18.97 -9.18 3.67
C GLU A 87 19.05 -8.05 2.65
N GLN A 88 18.17 -8.04 1.64
CA GLN A 88 18.14 -7.01 0.60
C GLN A 88 17.61 -5.65 1.09
N TYR A 89 17.01 -5.60 2.27
CA TYR A 89 16.63 -4.34 2.94
C TYR A 89 17.74 -3.81 3.84
N SER A 90 18.75 -4.63 4.15
CA SER A 90 19.72 -4.35 5.21
C SER A 90 20.56 -3.11 4.96
N GLU A 91 20.94 -2.85 3.71
CA GLU A 91 21.76 -1.69 3.35
C GLU A 91 21.03 -0.38 3.64
N GLU A 92 19.76 -0.30 3.24
CA GLU A 92 18.92 0.88 3.45
C GLU A 92 18.55 1.08 4.92
N ILE A 93 18.29 -0.02 5.64
CA ILE A 93 18.07 0.02 7.09
C ILE A 93 19.34 0.50 7.80
N GLN A 94 20.50 -0.03 7.45
CA GLN A 94 21.76 0.37 8.09
C GLN A 94 22.11 1.82 7.78
N THR A 95 21.89 2.26 6.55
CA THR A 95 22.08 3.67 6.14
C THR A 95 21.20 4.59 6.98
N PHE A 96 19.93 4.22 7.19
CA PHE A 96 19.04 4.97 8.06
C PHE A 96 19.53 5.03 9.50
N LEU A 97 19.88 3.88 10.10
CA LEU A 97 20.33 3.81 11.50
C LEU A 97 21.69 4.48 11.73
N ASN A 98 22.58 4.48 10.72
CA ASN A 98 23.83 5.22 10.80
C ASN A 98 23.60 6.74 10.82
N HIS A 99 22.58 7.21 10.11
CA HIS A 99 22.22 8.63 10.05
C HIS A 99 21.37 9.06 11.26
N TYR A 100 20.53 8.16 11.77
CA TYR A 100 19.69 8.34 12.96
C TYR A 100 19.96 7.21 13.96
N PRO A 101 21.00 7.31 14.81
CA PRO A 101 21.37 6.24 15.74
C PRO A 101 20.27 5.84 16.73
N GLU A 102 19.38 6.77 17.08
CA GLU A 102 18.22 6.52 17.94
C GLU A 102 16.93 6.26 17.15
N GLY A 103 16.99 6.33 15.83
CA GLY A 103 15.84 6.15 14.95
C GLY A 103 15.19 4.77 15.10
N LYS A 104 13.89 4.72 14.89
CA LYS A 104 13.10 3.48 15.03
C LYS A 104 12.72 2.90 13.69
N ILE A 105 12.40 1.61 13.72
CA ILE A 105 11.91 0.86 12.57
C ILE A 105 10.49 0.40 12.86
N PHE A 106 9.53 0.77 12.02
CA PHE A 106 8.24 0.10 11.97
C PHE A 106 8.24 -0.94 10.86
N LEU A 107 8.11 -2.22 11.22
CA LEU A 107 8.06 -3.31 10.25
C LEU A 107 6.63 -3.85 10.07
N ALA A 108 6.15 -3.79 8.82
CA ALA A 108 4.97 -4.50 8.35
C ALA A 108 5.41 -5.68 7.47
N THR A 109 5.03 -6.89 7.87
CA THR A 109 5.26 -8.10 7.09
C THR A 109 4.22 -9.15 7.44
N ASP A 110 3.82 -9.93 6.44
CA ASP A 110 2.92 -11.06 6.56
C ASP A 110 3.65 -12.37 6.93
N ASP A 111 4.96 -12.42 6.78
CA ASP A 111 5.77 -13.63 6.96
C ASP A 111 6.48 -13.63 8.34
N PRO A 112 6.22 -14.63 9.20
CA PRO A 112 6.87 -14.72 10.51
C PRO A 112 8.38 -14.95 10.42
N ASN A 113 8.88 -15.60 9.36
CA ASN A 113 10.33 -15.82 9.17
C ASN A 113 11.05 -14.52 8.86
N PHE A 114 10.41 -13.64 8.08
CA PHE A 114 10.96 -12.32 7.78
C PHE A 114 11.03 -11.47 9.05
N LEU A 115 9.97 -11.49 9.86
CA LEU A 115 9.98 -10.85 11.18
C LEU A 115 11.12 -11.38 12.06
N LEU A 116 11.28 -12.70 12.16
CA LEU A 116 12.35 -13.30 12.96
C LEU A 116 13.74 -12.90 12.46
N ALA A 117 13.97 -12.92 11.14
CA ALA A 117 15.23 -12.50 10.54
C ALA A 117 15.54 -11.02 10.83
N THR A 118 14.58 -10.11 10.62
CA THR A 118 14.76 -8.69 10.91
C THR A 118 14.96 -8.44 12.41
N ARG A 119 14.20 -9.11 13.29
CA ARG A 119 14.32 -8.98 14.74
C ARG A 119 15.69 -9.42 15.25
N ARG A 120 16.26 -10.50 14.72
CA ARG A 120 17.62 -10.96 15.09
C ARG A 120 18.68 -9.89 14.85
N LYS A 121 18.52 -9.07 13.81
CA LYS A 121 19.51 -8.07 13.40
C LYS A 121 19.25 -6.68 13.99
N TYR A 122 17.98 -6.28 14.08
CA TYR A 122 17.58 -4.91 14.40
C TYR A 122 16.61 -4.81 15.58
N GLY A 123 16.50 -5.85 16.41
CA GLY A 123 15.50 -5.95 17.48
C GLY A 123 15.47 -4.77 18.46
N TYR A 124 16.60 -4.09 18.67
CA TYR A 124 16.70 -2.91 19.56
C TYR A 124 15.98 -1.66 19.02
N ALA A 125 15.79 -1.56 17.71
CA ALA A 125 15.10 -0.45 17.05
C ALA A 125 13.74 -0.86 16.45
N LEU A 126 13.39 -2.14 16.54
CA LEU A 126 12.27 -2.73 15.81
C LEU A 126 10.96 -2.69 16.60
N THR A 127 9.97 -2.00 16.04
CA THR A 127 8.58 -1.98 16.50
C THR A 127 7.69 -2.67 15.47
N VAL A 128 6.79 -3.53 15.95
CA VAL A 128 5.86 -4.29 15.10
C VAL A 128 4.48 -4.38 15.74
N ARG A 129 3.44 -4.37 14.91
CA ARG A 129 2.09 -4.66 15.39
C ARG A 129 1.91 -6.15 15.70
N PRO A 130 1.10 -6.50 16.71
CA PRO A 130 0.71 -7.88 17.01
C PRO A 130 -0.36 -8.38 16.03
N THR A 131 -0.02 -8.42 14.75
CA THR A 131 -0.87 -8.95 13.66
C THR A 131 -0.64 -10.45 13.48
N ALA A 132 -1.68 -11.15 13.02
CA ALA A 132 -1.56 -12.54 12.63
C ALA A 132 -0.64 -12.66 11.40
N ARG A 133 0.32 -13.59 11.46
CA ARG A 133 1.32 -13.83 10.41
C ARG A 133 1.39 -15.31 10.11
N GLN A 134 1.60 -15.64 8.85
CA GLN A 134 1.64 -17.02 8.38
C GLN A 134 2.72 -17.17 7.32
N VAL A 135 3.24 -18.39 7.19
CA VAL A 135 4.22 -18.71 6.14
C VAL A 135 3.54 -18.73 4.77
N ASP A 136 2.29 -19.17 4.74
CA ASP A 136 1.42 -19.16 3.57
C ASP A 136 0.59 -17.87 3.47
N ASN A 137 -0.21 -17.74 2.41
CA ASN A 137 -1.04 -16.56 2.22
C ASN A 137 -2.11 -16.45 3.32
N ALA A 138 -1.89 -15.56 4.28
CA ALA A 138 -2.84 -15.27 5.36
C ALA A 138 -4.23 -14.84 4.83
N PHE A 139 -4.32 -14.30 3.61
CA PHE A 139 -5.60 -13.97 2.99
C PHE A 139 -6.47 -15.22 2.75
N LEU A 140 -5.86 -16.33 2.34
CA LEU A 140 -6.54 -17.58 2.02
C LEU A 140 -6.86 -18.44 3.25
N ASP A 141 -6.38 -18.07 4.43
CA ASP A 141 -6.70 -18.77 5.66
C ASP A 141 -8.06 -18.32 6.21
N ASP A 142 -9.08 -19.17 6.07
CA ASP A 142 -10.41 -18.93 6.61
C ASP A 142 -10.51 -19.10 8.14
N VAL A 143 -9.45 -19.57 8.83
CA VAL A 143 -9.41 -19.63 10.31
C VAL A 143 -9.35 -18.23 10.91
N LEU A 144 -8.66 -17.31 10.23
CA LEU A 144 -8.60 -15.92 10.64
C LEU A 144 -9.82 -15.15 10.14
N ASP A 145 -10.45 -14.43 11.06
CA ASP A 145 -11.55 -13.53 10.74
C ASP A 145 -11.18 -12.54 9.62
N LYS A 146 -12.06 -12.43 8.62
CA LYS A 146 -11.79 -11.65 7.40
C LYS A 146 -11.73 -10.16 7.71
N ASP A 147 -12.61 -9.67 8.56
CA ASP A 147 -12.65 -8.25 8.94
C ASP A 147 -11.39 -7.88 9.72
N ARG A 148 -10.95 -8.73 10.64
CA ARG A 148 -9.68 -8.59 11.34
C ARG A 148 -8.49 -8.54 10.40
N LYS A 149 -8.38 -9.46 9.42
CA LYS A 149 -7.28 -9.45 8.43
C LYS A 149 -7.26 -8.16 7.61
N CYS A 150 -8.43 -7.74 7.11
CA CYS A 150 -8.56 -6.51 6.35
C CYS A 150 -8.18 -5.28 7.18
N LYS A 151 -8.66 -5.22 8.44
CA LYS A 151 -8.31 -4.16 9.38
C LYS A 151 -6.82 -4.14 9.67
N ASP A 152 -6.19 -5.29 9.92
CA ASP A 152 -4.76 -5.38 10.22
C ASP A 152 -3.90 -4.85 9.07
N VAL A 153 -4.21 -5.24 7.83
CA VAL A 153 -3.52 -4.74 6.63
C VAL A 153 -3.74 -3.24 6.44
N LEU A 154 -4.96 -2.75 6.62
CA LEU A 154 -5.29 -1.33 6.51
C LEU A 154 -4.54 -0.50 7.55
N MET A 155 -4.50 -0.97 8.80
CA MET A 155 -3.75 -0.36 9.89
C MET A 155 -2.25 -0.30 9.59
N ASP A 156 -1.65 -1.39 9.14
CA ASP A 156 -0.23 -1.41 8.74
C ASP A 156 0.04 -0.40 7.60
N SER A 157 -0.84 -0.33 6.59
CA SER A 157 -0.72 0.65 5.52
C SER A 157 -0.77 2.09 6.02
N LEU A 158 -1.69 2.40 6.94
CA LEU A 158 -1.86 3.74 7.51
C LEU A 158 -0.67 4.14 8.40
N ILE A 159 -0.15 3.21 9.22
CA ILE A 159 0.99 3.47 10.09
C ILE A 159 2.26 3.67 9.27
N LEU A 160 2.50 2.84 8.25
CA LEU A 160 3.59 3.04 7.28
C LEU A 160 3.51 4.41 6.59
N SER A 161 2.30 4.94 6.35
CA SER A 161 2.13 6.27 5.76
C SER A 161 2.53 7.41 6.70
N ARG A 162 2.75 7.15 7.99
CA ARG A 162 3.17 8.17 8.97
C ARG A 162 4.69 8.27 9.12
N THR A 163 5.44 7.28 8.66
CA THR A 163 6.91 7.24 8.83
C THR A 163 7.62 8.31 8.00
N THR A 164 8.87 8.63 8.37
CA THR A 164 9.69 9.66 7.71
C THR A 164 10.35 9.15 6.43
N LYS A 165 10.89 7.94 6.49
CA LYS A 165 11.43 7.18 5.34
C LYS A 165 10.65 5.87 5.23
N PHE A 166 10.52 5.34 4.02
CA PHE A 166 9.79 4.10 3.76
C PHE A 166 10.56 3.24 2.74
N ILE A 167 10.93 2.02 3.13
CA ILE A 167 11.51 1.02 2.23
C ILE A 167 10.45 -0.04 1.95
N LYS A 168 10.27 -0.37 0.68
CA LYS A 168 9.26 -1.36 0.28
C LYS A 168 9.71 -2.26 -0.85
N SER A 169 8.97 -3.35 -0.97
CA SER A 169 8.81 -4.11 -2.21
C SER A 169 7.44 -3.81 -2.85
N TRP A 170 7.22 -4.30 -4.06
CA TRP A 170 5.91 -4.32 -4.73
C TRP A 170 4.90 -5.11 -3.90
N SER A 171 3.88 -4.40 -3.45
CA SER A 171 2.74 -4.90 -2.67
C SER A 171 1.62 -3.86 -2.71
N GLY A 172 0.37 -4.32 -2.72
CA GLY A 172 -0.78 -3.42 -2.56
C GLY A 172 -0.70 -2.63 -1.26
N VAL A 173 -0.35 -3.30 -0.15
CA VAL A 173 -0.20 -2.69 1.19
C VAL A 173 0.75 -1.49 1.14
N ALA A 174 1.90 -1.66 0.50
CA ALA A 174 2.91 -0.63 0.42
C ALA A 174 2.53 0.52 -0.52
N GLU A 175 1.85 0.25 -1.64
CA GLU A 175 1.34 1.32 -2.50
C GLU A 175 0.24 2.13 -1.80
N PHE A 176 -0.67 1.46 -1.08
CA PHE A 176 -1.69 2.16 -0.31
C PHE A 176 -1.09 3.05 0.77
N SER A 177 0.03 2.67 1.40
CA SER A 177 0.75 3.57 2.31
C SER A 177 1.20 4.86 1.65
N ILE A 178 1.69 4.80 0.41
CA ILE A 178 2.11 6.00 -0.36
C ILE A 178 0.88 6.87 -0.70
N LEU A 179 -0.23 6.24 -1.08
CA LEU A 179 -1.47 6.94 -1.39
C LEU A 179 -2.09 7.59 -0.14
N PHE A 180 -2.08 6.89 0.99
CA PHE A 180 -2.55 7.41 2.27
C PHE A 180 -1.67 8.55 2.79
N ARG A 181 -0.35 8.50 2.58
CA ARG A 181 0.55 9.63 2.88
C ARG A 181 0.08 10.87 2.14
N SER A 182 -0.07 10.76 0.82
CA SER A 182 -0.49 11.88 -0.04
C SER A 182 -1.86 12.44 0.34
N LYS A 183 -2.80 11.57 0.77
CA LYS A 183 -4.16 11.96 1.11
C LYS A 183 -4.29 12.58 2.51
N TYR A 184 -3.70 11.96 3.52
CA TYR A 184 -3.95 12.31 4.93
C TYR A 184 -2.83 13.13 5.58
N GLN A 185 -1.65 13.19 4.96
CA GLN A 185 -0.49 13.93 5.43
C GLN A 185 0.19 14.69 4.26
N PRO A 186 -0.57 15.53 3.53
CA PRO A 186 -0.02 16.26 2.39
C PRO A 186 1.11 17.19 2.84
N GLY A 187 2.22 17.20 2.08
CA GLY A 187 3.38 18.07 2.33
C GLY A 187 4.40 17.54 3.34
N ALA A 188 4.09 16.47 4.08
CA ALA A 188 5.02 15.90 5.03
C ALA A 188 6.14 15.09 4.33
N ILE A 189 7.39 15.27 4.76
CA ILE A 189 8.58 14.63 4.16
C ILE A 189 8.39 13.11 4.13
N PHE A 190 8.49 12.48 2.96
CA PHE A 190 8.29 11.05 2.81
C PHE A 190 9.22 10.46 1.74
N HIS A 191 10.37 9.96 2.18
CA HIS A 191 11.34 9.39 1.25
C HIS A 191 11.07 7.91 1.02
N VAL A 192 10.70 7.54 -0.20
CA VAL A 192 10.38 6.14 -0.56
C VAL A 192 11.55 5.51 -1.31
N VAL A 193 12.02 4.37 -0.80
CA VAL A 193 12.93 3.46 -1.49
C VAL A 193 12.15 2.25 -1.96
N ASP A 194 12.05 2.07 -3.28
CA ASP A 194 11.39 0.93 -3.89
C ASP A 194 12.44 -0.04 -4.44
N LEU A 195 12.68 -1.12 -3.71
CA LEU A 195 13.76 -2.07 -4.04
C LEU A 195 13.54 -2.80 -5.38
N GLN A 196 12.33 -2.71 -5.95
CA GLN A 196 11.98 -3.35 -7.20
C GLN A 196 11.94 -2.40 -8.40
N LEU A 197 12.13 -1.10 -8.19
CA LEU A 197 12.36 -0.18 -9.30
C LEU A 197 13.86 -0.10 -9.56
N ASN A 198 14.24 -0.08 -10.83
CA ASN A 198 15.63 0.10 -11.19
C ASN A 198 16.08 1.52 -10.80
N PRO A 199 17.12 1.68 -9.96
CA PRO A 199 17.58 3.00 -9.52
C PRO A 199 18.07 3.86 -10.69
N ASN A 200 18.55 3.21 -11.77
CA ASN A 200 19.06 3.86 -12.97
C ASN A 200 17.97 4.30 -13.95
N ASP A 201 16.71 3.93 -13.71
CA ASP A 201 15.61 4.48 -14.53
C ASP A 201 15.55 5.98 -14.28
N ALA A 202 15.55 6.75 -15.37
CA ALA A 202 15.44 8.19 -15.31
C ALA A 202 14.19 8.59 -14.52
N ASP A 203 14.35 9.54 -13.61
CA ASP A 203 13.24 10.24 -12.99
C ASP A 203 12.64 11.20 -14.03
N ASP A 204 11.99 10.64 -15.06
CA ASP A 204 11.28 11.41 -16.08
C ASP A 204 9.98 11.98 -15.52
N ALA A 205 10.07 12.74 -14.43
CA ALA A 205 8.98 13.44 -13.77
C ALA A 205 8.26 14.44 -14.70
N LYS A 206 8.88 14.78 -15.84
CA LYS A 206 8.32 15.68 -16.87
C LYS A 206 7.65 14.96 -18.05
N SER A 207 7.79 13.64 -18.16
CA SER A 207 7.02 12.87 -19.14
C SER A 207 5.59 12.76 -18.63
N SER A 208 4.76 13.72 -19.02
CA SER A 208 3.39 13.83 -18.56
C SER A 208 2.62 12.51 -18.78
N CYS A 209 1.96 12.01 -17.74
CA CYS A 209 1.05 10.85 -17.80
C CYS A 209 -0.25 11.16 -18.58
N THR A 210 -0.24 12.23 -19.38
CA THR A 210 -1.37 13.02 -19.84
C THR A 210 -2.22 12.36 -20.90
N ASP A 211 -1.76 11.32 -21.57
CA ASP A 211 -2.49 10.87 -22.75
C ASP A 211 -3.87 10.25 -22.42
N LYS A 212 -4.14 9.83 -21.17
CA LYS A 212 -5.40 9.10 -20.85
C LYS A 212 -6.00 9.26 -19.44
N SER A 213 -5.39 9.99 -18.50
CA SER A 213 -5.96 10.15 -17.15
C SER A 213 -7.27 10.93 -17.16
N GLU A 214 -7.41 11.93 -18.04
CA GLU A 214 -8.64 12.71 -18.20
C GLU A 214 -9.83 11.83 -18.61
N ASN A 215 -9.62 10.87 -19.50
CA ASN A 215 -10.66 9.93 -19.94
C ASN A 215 -11.13 9.00 -18.80
N LEU A 216 -10.23 8.60 -17.90
CA LEU A 216 -10.57 7.75 -16.75
C LEU A 216 -11.41 8.52 -15.72
N VAL A 217 -11.03 9.77 -15.42
CA VAL A 217 -11.81 10.64 -14.51
C VAL A 217 -13.21 10.91 -15.08
N VAL A 218 -13.31 11.16 -16.39
CA VAL A 218 -14.61 11.32 -17.07
C VAL A 218 -15.45 10.05 -17.01
N ALA A 219 -14.84 8.86 -17.18
CA ALA A 219 -15.56 7.59 -17.07
C ALA A 219 -16.06 7.31 -15.65
N ILE A 220 -15.24 7.59 -14.61
CA ILE A 220 -15.62 7.43 -13.21
C ILE A 220 -16.78 8.38 -12.84
N LYS A 221 -16.71 9.65 -13.27
CA LYS A 221 -17.81 10.61 -13.04
C LYS A 221 -19.11 10.12 -13.70
N LYS A 222 -19.08 9.73 -14.98
CA LYS A 222 -20.27 9.19 -15.68
C LYS A 222 -20.88 7.96 -15.00
N ALA A 223 -20.05 7.05 -14.49
CA ALA A 223 -20.51 5.86 -13.76
C ALA A 223 -21.12 6.20 -12.39
N SER A 224 -20.64 7.27 -11.74
CA SER A 224 -21.17 7.78 -10.47
C SER A 224 -22.52 8.45 -10.68
N ASP A 225 -22.65 9.25 -11.74
CA ASP A 225 -23.90 9.95 -12.09
C ASP A 225 -25.01 8.96 -12.48
N HIS A 226 -24.67 7.83 -13.10
CA HIS A 226 -25.62 6.76 -13.43
C HIS A 226 -26.14 5.95 -12.22
N LYS A 227 -25.45 5.99 -11.06
CA LYS A 227 -25.94 5.33 -9.84
C LYS A 227 -26.89 6.20 -9.02
N SER A 228 -26.94 7.51 -9.29
CA SER A 228 -27.82 8.47 -8.61
C SER A 228 -29.29 8.37 -9.04
N SER A 229 -29.60 7.71 -10.17
CA SER A 229 -30.97 7.64 -10.73
C SER A 229 -31.78 6.38 -10.37
N ASN A 230 -31.24 5.49 -9.52
CA ASN A 230 -31.98 4.33 -9.01
C ASN A 230 -32.42 4.56 -7.56
N GLU A 231 -33.35 5.50 -7.35
CA GLU A 231 -34.14 5.50 -6.13
C GLU A 231 -35.01 4.23 -6.10
N PRO A 232 -35.07 3.51 -4.97
CA PRO A 232 -35.94 2.35 -4.84
C PRO A 232 -37.40 2.82 -4.96
N LYS A 233 -38.10 2.33 -5.99
CA LYS A 233 -39.55 2.56 -6.12
C LYS A 233 -40.24 2.07 -4.83
N PRO A 234 -41.16 2.87 -4.24
CA PRO A 234 -41.87 2.45 -3.05
C PRO A 234 -42.58 1.12 -3.31
N ALA A 235 -42.40 0.18 -2.37
CA ALA A 235 -43.03 -1.13 -2.44
C ALA A 235 -44.55 -0.94 -2.54
N LYS A 236 -45.17 -1.54 -3.56
CA LYS A 236 -46.63 -1.56 -3.67
C LYS A 236 -47.17 -2.41 -2.52
N GLU A 237 -48.00 -1.81 -1.67
CA GLU A 237 -48.75 -2.51 -0.64
C GLU A 237 -49.68 -3.54 -1.30
N THR A 238 -49.39 -4.82 -1.07
CA THR A 238 -50.28 -5.91 -1.43
C THR A 238 -51.34 -6.03 -0.33
N VAL A 239 -52.54 -5.48 -0.58
CA VAL A 239 -53.70 -5.66 0.29
C VAL A 239 -54.20 -7.09 0.12
N PHE A 240 -54.02 -7.93 1.15
CA PHE A 240 -54.70 -9.22 1.25
C PHE A 240 -56.13 -9.00 1.75
N GLY A 241 -57.11 -9.20 0.86
CA GLY A 241 -58.53 -9.32 1.22
C GLY A 241 -58.82 -10.71 1.81
N ARG A 242 -59.70 -10.72 2.82
CA ARG A 242 -60.25 -11.93 3.47
C ARG A 242 -61.28 -12.63 2.59
#